data_AF-A0ABD5N718-F1
#
_entry.id   AF-A0ABD5N718-F1
#
_cell.length_a   1.000
_cell.length_b   1.000
_cell.length_c   1.000
_cell.angle_alpha   90.00
_cell.angle_beta   90.00
_cell.angle_gamma   90.00
#
_symmetry.space_group_name_H-M   'P 1'
#
loop_
_entity.id
_entity.type
_entity.pdbx_description
1 polymer ?
#
loop_
_entity_poly.entity_id
_entity_poly.type
_entity_poly.pdbx_seq_one_letter_code
_entity_poly.pdbx_strand_id
1 'polypeptide(L)'
;MRRSCVNCYYYGKYCAFGKGKLSYLLFKKGDSKRFIQDEITWKDILPDFMVSIIPMLVGIVILIIDFNWFVLTMIAILALLTFVGNATVRGSLACKYCKQREIGCPAEQLFDRTKK
;
A
#
# COMPACT_ATOMS: atom_id res chain seq x y z
N MET A 1 -5.80 6.89 4.46
CA MET A 1 -4.97 7.77 5.35
C MET A 1 -5.79 8.51 6.41
N ARG A 2 -6.89 9.20 6.06
CA ARG A 2 -7.68 10.02 6.99
C ARG A 2 -8.34 9.26 8.15
N ARG A 3 -8.62 7.95 7.99
CA ARG A 3 -9.19 7.09 9.04
C ARG A 3 -8.09 6.34 9.80
N SER A 4 -7.34 5.47 9.13
CA SER A 4 -6.33 4.65 9.83
C SER A 4 -5.08 5.44 10.27
N CYS A 5 -4.47 6.28 9.42
CA CYS A 5 -3.17 6.88 9.75
C CYS A 5 -3.25 7.96 10.85
N VAL A 6 -4.44 8.50 11.14
CA VAL A 6 -4.65 9.45 12.26
C VAL A 6 -4.80 8.76 13.62
N ASN A 7 -5.16 7.48 13.59
CA ASN A 7 -5.30 6.61 14.77
C ASN A 7 -4.06 5.69 14.95
N CYS A 8 -3.10 5.70 14.02
CA CYS A 8 -1.94 4.81 14.05
C CYS A 8 -0.89 5.22 15.11
N TYR A 9 -0.17 4.26 15.68
CA TYR A 9 0.98 4.48 16.57
C TYR A 9 2.04 5.42 15.98
N TYR A 10 2.20 5.41 14.66
CA TYR A 10 3.15 6.26 13.95
C TYR A 10 2.62 7.66 13.60
N TYR A 11 1.46 8.08 14.12
CA TYR A 11 0.98 9.47 13.94
C TYR A 11 2.03 10.47 14.47
N GLY A 12 2.49 11.36 13.60
CA GLY A 12 3.57 12.32 13.90
C GLY A 12 4.98 11.74 13.83
N LYS A 13 5.13 10.43 13.56
CA LYS A 13 6.40 9.70 13.43
C LYS A 13 6.58 9.19 12.00
N TYR A 14 7.80 8.79 11.66
CA TYR A 14 8.08 8.13 10.38
C TYR A 14 7.73 6.64 10.47
N CYS A 15 6.82 6.19 9.61
CA CYS A 15 6.64 4.77 9.30
C CYS A 15 7.36 4.43 7.99
N ALA A 16 7.49 3.14 7.67
CA ALA A 16 8.14 2.68 6.44
C ALA A 16 7.57 3.27 5.14
N PHE A 17 6.32 3.76 5.18
CA PHE A 17 5.64 4.40 4.04
C PHE A 17 5.52 5.92 4.17
N GLY A 18 6.08 6.53 5.23
CA GLY A 18 5.96 7.97 5.50
C GLY A 18 4.55 8.47 5.88
N LYS A 19 3.50 7.65 5.71
CA LYS A 19 2.09 8.01 5.91
C LYS A 19 1.77 8.54 7.32
N GLY A 20 2.53 8.15 8.35
CA GLY A 20 2.34 8.64 9.74
C GLY A 20 2.76 10.09 9.98
N LYS A 21 3.84 10.53 9.32
CA LYS A 21 4.29 11.94 9.35
C LYS A 21 3.40 12.80 8.46
N LEU A 22 3.02 12.27 7.30
CA LEU A 22 2.10 12.94 6.37
C LEU A 22 0.72 13.16 7.00
N SER A 23 0.18 12.18 7.73
CA SER A 23 -1.14 12.34 8.38
C SER A 23 -1.12 13.41 9.48
N TYR A 24 0.00 13.61 10.18
CA TYR A 24 0.17 14.67 11.17
C TYR A 24 0.09 16.08 10.55
N LEU A 25 0.65 16.25 9.35
CA LEU A 25 0.62 17.54 8.65
C LEU A 25 -0.76 17.85 8.07
N LEU A 26 -1.49 16.82 7.61
CA LEU A 26 -2.75 16.98 6.90
C LEU A 26 -3.99 16.89 7.80
N PHE A 27 -3.90 16.21 8.94
CA PHE A 27 -5.07 15.87 9.77
C PHE A 27 -4.77 15.97 11.27
N LYS A 28 -5.82 16.26 12.05
CA LYS A 28 -5.76 16.20 13.52
C LYS A 28 -5.63 14.77 14.01
N LYS A 29 -4.97 14.61 15.16
CA LYS A 29 -4.79 13.30 15.82
C LYS A 29 -6.15 12.71 16.18
N GLY A 30 -6.33 11.44 15.83
CA GLY A 30 -7.50 10.67 16.25
C GLY A 30 -7.25 9.88 17.54
N ASP A 31 -8.06 8.85 17.76
CA ASP A 31 -7.95 7.98 18.94
C ASP A 31 -7.27 6.66 18.54
N SER A 32 -6.14 6.37 19.17
CA SER A 32 -5.36 5.16 18.91
C SER A 32 -6.15 3.87 19.15
N LYS A 33 -7.12 3.87 20.06
CA LYS A 33 -7.97 2.69 20.34
C LYS A 33 -8.91 2.37 19.19
N ARG A 34 -9.27 3.37 18.37
CA ARG A 34 -10.15 3.20 17.20
C ARG A 34 -9.44 2.58 16.00
N PHE A 35 -8.11 2.55 15.99
CA PHE A 35 -7.35 1.98 14.87
C PHE A 35 -7.68 0.50 14.62
N ILE A 36 -7.89 -0.28 15.69
CA ILE A 36 -8.21 -1.72 15.59
C ILE A 36 -9.65 -1.93 15.11
N GLN A 37 -10.53 -0.95 15.38
CA GLN A 37 -11.94 -0.98 14.99
C GLN A 37 -12.16 -0.44 13.56
N ASP A 38 -11.16 0.20 12.97
CA ASP A 38 -11.23 0.70 11.60
C ASP A 38 -11.16 -0.48 10.62
N GLU A 39 -12.26 -0.76 9.91
CA GLU A 39 -12.26 -1.70 8.79
C GLU A 39 -11.57 -1.07 7.58
N ILE A 40 -10.39 -1.57 7.23
CA ILE A 40 -9.74 -1.22 5.96
C ILE A 40 -10.55 -1.88 4.84
N THR A 41 -11.15 -1.05 3.99
CA THR A 41 -11.91 -1.54 2.83
C THR A 41 -11.01 -1.58 1.60
N TRP A 42 -11.30 -2.43 0.61
CA TRP A 42 -10.61 -2.46 -0.69
C TRP A 42 -10.51 -1.07 -1.36
N LYS A 43 -11.49 -0.19 -1.13
CA LYS A 43 -11.49 1.21 -1.60
C LYS A 43 -10.30 2.04 -1.08
N ASP A 44 -9.77 1.73 0.09
CA ASP A 44 -8.62 2.44 0.66
C ASP A 44 -7.28 1.99 0.06
N ILE A 45 -7.25 0.78 -0.54
CA ILE A 45 -6.05 0.20 -1.16
C ILE A 45 -6.06 0.42 -2.68
N LEU A 46 -7.23 0.59 -3.27
CA LEU A 46 -7.43 0.81 -4.70
C LEU A 46 -6.56 1.94 -5.30
N PRO A 47 -6.41 3.12 -4.65
CA PRO A 47 -5.60 4.20 -5.22
C PRO A 47 -4.11 3.83 -5.32
N ASP A 48 -3.57 3.08 -4.35
CA ASP A 48 -2.19 2.59 -4.39
C ASP A 48 -1.98 1.62 -5.57
N PHE A 49 -3.01 0.83 -5.94
CA PHE A 49 -2.95 -0.07 -7.09
C PHE A 49 -3.15 0.62 -8.44
N MET A 50 -3.97 1.69 -8.50
CA MET A 50 -4.21 2.42 -9.74
C MET A 50 -2.92 3.01 -10.34
N VAL A 51 -1.97 3.42 -9.49
CA VAL A 51 -0.67 3.96 -9.92
C VAL A 51 0.13 2.95 -10.75
N SER A 52 -0.01 1.66 -10.48
CA SER A 52 0.65 0.60 -11.28
C SER A 52 -0.23 0.07 -12.40
N ILE A 53 -1.55 -0.08 -12.16
CA ILE A 53 -2.48 -0.67 -13.13
C ILE A 53 -2.64 0.22 -14.36
N ILE A 54 -2.75 1.54 -14.19
CA ILE A 54 -2.96 2.46 -15.33
C ILE A 54 -1.77 2.42 -16.30
N PRO A 55 -0.51 2.64 -15.87
CA PRO A 55 0.63 2.57 -16.79
C PRO A 55 0.80 1.18 -17.42
N MET A 56 0.48 0.11 -16.68
CA MET A 56 0.54 -1.25 -17.20
C MET A 56 -0.48 -1.46 -18.32
N LEU A 57 -1.74 -1.04 -18.15
CA LEU A 57 -2.77 -1.15 -19.19
C LEU A 57 -2.43 -0.30 -20.42
N VAL A 58 -2.01 0.95 -20.21
CA VAL A 58 -1.61 1.86 -21.31
C VAL A 58 -0.43 1.25 -22.08
N GLY A 59 0.57 0.73 -21.37
CA GLY A 59 1.72 0.08 -22.01
C GLY A 59 1.32 -1.16 -22.83
N ILE A 60 0.39 -1.98 -22.34
CA ILE A 60 -0.13 -3.14 -23.08
C ILE A 60 -0.83 -2.70 -24.36
N VAL A 61 -1.68 -1.66 -24.29
CA VAL A 61 -2.37 -1.11 -25.48
C VAL A 61 -1.35 -0.60 -26.50
N ILE A 62 -0.30 0.11 -26.05
CA ILE A 62 0.77 0.58 -26.94
C ILE A 62 1.46 -0.60 -27.63
N LEU A 63 1.78 -1.69 -26.92
CA LEU A 63 2.42 -2.87 -27.50
C LEU A 63 1.55 -3.60 -28.54
N ILE A 64 0.22 -3.55 -28.40
CA ILE A 64 -0.71 -4.15 -29.36
C ILE A 64 -0.77 -3.31 -30.65
N ILE A 65 -0.71 -1.98 -30.52
CA ILE A 65 -0.76 -1.06 -31.66
C ILE A 65 0.58 -1.03 -32.40
N ASP A 66 1.69 -0.92 -31.67
CA ASP A 66 3.04 -0.89 -32.20
C ASP A 66 3.99 -1.61 -31.24
N PHE A 67 4.46 -2.78 -31.66
CA PHE A 67 5.28 -3.62 -30.79
C PHE A 67 6.69 -3.04 -30.63
N ASN A 68 7.06 -2.72 -29.39
CA ASN A 68 8.37 -2.17 -29.05
C ASN A 68 8.99 -2.91 -27.86
N TRP A 69 10.17 -3.49 -28.06
CA TRP A 69 10.93 -4.18 -27.02
C TRP A 69 11.21 -3.32 -25.79
N PHE A 70 11.47 -2.02 -25.95
CA PHE A 70 11.69 -1.11 -24.83
C PHE A 70 10.45 -0.98 -23.94
N VAL A 71 9.27 -0.83 -24.55
CA VAL A 71 7.98 -0.73 -23.83
C VAL A 71 7.69 -2.04 -23.10
N LEU A 72 7.96 -3.18 -23.75
CA LEU A 72 7.81 -4.50 -23.13
C LEU A 72 8.71 -4.66 -21.90
N THR A 73 9.99 -4.28 -22.00
CA THR A 73 10.92 -4.33 -20.86
C THR A 73 10.46 -3.42 -19.71
N MET A 74 10.00 -2.21 -20.00
CA MET A 74 9.50 -1.28 -18.98
C MET A 74 8.26 -1.84 -18.26
N ILE A 75 7.31 -2.45 -18.98
CA ILE A 75 6.14 -3.09 -18.37
C ILE A 75 6.55 -4.30 -17.53
N ALA A 76 7.48 -5.13 -18.01
CA ALA A 76 7.98 -6.27 -17.26
C ALA A 76 8.63 -5.84 -15.94
N ILE A 77 9.45 -4.79 -15.96
CA ILE A 77 10.05 -4.19 -14.76
C ILE A 77 8.96 -3.64 -13.84
N LEU A 78 7.98 -2.90 -14.38
CA LEU A 78 6.88 -2.35 -13.60
C LEU A 78 6.08 -3.46 -12.91
N ALA A 79 5.79 -4.55 -13.60
CA ALA A 79 5.11 -5.71 -13.05
C ALA A 79 5.95 -6.35 -11.93
N LEU A 80 7.25 -6.59 -12.16
CA LEU A 80 8.15 -7.13 -11.15
C LEU A 80 8.21 -6.27 -9.89
N LEU A 81 8.37 -4.95 -10.04
CA LEU A 81 8.38 -4.02 -8.89
C LEU A 81 7.02 -3.98 -8.19
N THR A 82 5.93 -4.02 -8.94
CA THR A 82 4.57 -3.96 -8.39
C THR A 82 4.22 -5.21 -7.59
N PHE A 83 4.55 -6.41 -8.08
CA PHE A 83 4.23 -7.66 -7.41
C PHE A 83 5.33 -8.07 -6.43
N VAL A 84 6.54 -8.31 -6.92
CA VAL A 84 7.66 -8.83 -6.12
C VAL A 84 8.22 -7.73 -5.20
N GLY A 85 8.43 -6.52 -5.73
CA GLY A 85 8.94 -5.41 -4.95
C GLY A 85 8.02 -5.04 -3.78
N ASN A 86 6.73 -4.83 -4.03
CA ASN A 86 5.79 -4.53 -2.94
C ASN A 86 5.62 -5.71 -1.98
N ALA A 87 5.56 -6.97 -2.45
CA ALA A 87 5.41 -8.12 -1.56
C ALA A 87 6.62 -8.27 -0.62
N THR A 88 7.83 -8.14 -1.16
CA THR A 88 9.06 -8.21 -0.36
C THR A 88 9.15 -7.03 0.60
N VAL A 89 9.03 -5.78 0.12
CA VAL A 89 9.11 -4.60 0.99
C VAL A 89 8.05 -4.64 2.09
N ARG A 90 6.79 -4.97 1.77
CA ARG A 90 5.72 -5.06 2.78
C ARG A 90 5.95 -6.24 3.72
N GLY A 91 6.29 -7.43 3.21
CA GLY A 91 6.42 -8.66 3.99
C GLY A 91 7.67 -8.74 4.86
N SER A 92 8.85 -8.43 4.30
CA SER A 92 10.13 -8.65 4.97
C SER A 92 10.69 -7.42 5.68
N LEU A 93 10.39 -6.20 5.20
CA LEU A 93 11.00 -4.96 5.70
C LEU A 93 10.03 -4.06 6.48
N ALA A 94 8.84 -3.78 5.93
CA ALA A 94 7.93 -2.80 6.51
C ALA A 94 7.04 -3.41 7.59
N CYS A 95 6.21 -4.40 7.25
CA CYS A 95 5.23 -4.97 8.19
C CYS A 95 5.90 -5.84 9.26
N LYS A 96 7.04 -6.49 8.94
CA LYS A 96 7.79 -7.32 9.90
C LYS A 96 8.24 -6.53 11.14
N TYR A 97 8.66 -5.28 10.97
CA TYR A 97 9.16 -4.42 12.05
C TYR A 97 8.18 -3.30 12.44
N CYS A 98 6.91 -3.41 12.01
CA CYS A 98 5.90 -2.41 12.29
C CYS A 98 5.34 -2.58 13.70
N LYS A 99 5.56 -1.61 14.60
CA LYS A 99 5.03 -1.66 15.97
C LYS A 99 3.50 -1.63 16.05
N GLN A 100 2.84 -1.06 15.03
CA GLN A 100 1.37 -1.11 14.93
C GLN A 100 0.86 -2.53 14.70
N ARG A 101 1.67 -3.42 14.08
CA ARG A 101 1.30 -4.83 13.86
C ARG A 101 1.13 -5.58 15.19
N GLU A 102 2.06 -5.37 16.13
CA GLU A 102 2.02 -5.99 17.46
C GLU A 102 0.78 -5.58 18.28
N ILE A 103 0.26 -4.37 18.06
CA ILE A 103 -0.91 -3.82 18.75
C ILE A 103 -2.21 -4.21 18.03
N GLY A 104 -2.13 -4.52 16.75
CA GLY A 104 -3.27 -4.87 15.89
C GLY A 104 -3.26 -4.05 14.60
N CYS A 105 -3.23 -4.76 13.47
CA CYS A 105 -3.31 -4.18 12.14
C CYS A 105 -4.53 -4.74 11.38
N PRO A 106 -5.56 -3.92 11.08
CA PRO A 106 -6.73 -4.38 10.33
C PRO A 106 -6.36 -4.82 8.90
N ALA A 107 -5.22 -4.37 8.36
CA ALA A 107 -4.74 -4.83 7.06
C ALA A 107 -4.28 -6.30 7.09
N GLU A 108 -3.70 -6.76 8.21
CA GLU A 108 -3.29 -8.17 8.35
C GLU A 108 -4.52 -9.09 8.29
N GLN A 109 -5.63 -8.69 8.94
CA GLN A 109 -6.89 -9.41 8.86
C GLN A 109 -7.44 -9.50 7.43
N LEU A 110 -7.29 -8.44 6.62
CA LEU A 110 -7.75 -8.44 5.22
C LEU A 110 -7.02 -9.48 4.36
N PHE A 111 -5.71 -9.67 4.58
CA PHE A 111 -4.89 -10.63 3.84
C PHE A 111 -4.96 -12.05 4.42
N ASP A 112 -5.27 -12.22 5.70
CA ASP A 112 -5.40 -13.54 6.34
C ASP A 112 -6.80 -14.15 6.14
N ARG A 113 -7.84 -13.32 5.94
CA ARG A 113 -9.21 -13.76 5.60
C ARG A 113 -9.30 -14.47 4.24
N THR A 114 -8.27 -14.40 3.40
CA THR A 114 -8.22 -15.11 2.12
C THR A 114 -7.70 -16.55 2.25
N LYS A 115 -7.36 -17.01 3.47
CA LYS A 115 -6.92 -18.39 3.76
C LYS A 115 -8.04 -19.33 4.23
N LYS A 116 -9.32 -18.99 4.05
CA LYS A 116 -10.44 -19.89 4.39
C LYS A 116 -11.25 -20.28 3.17
#